data_AF-A0A8S3JFJ4-F1
#
_entry.id   AF-A0A8S3JFJ4-F1
#
_cell.length_a   1.000
_cell.length_b   1.000
_cell.length_c   1.000
_cell.angle_alpha   90.00
_cell.angle_beta   90.00
_cell.angle_gamma   90.00
#
_symmetry.space_group_name_H-M   'P 1'
#
loop_
_entity.id
_entity.type
_entity.pdbx_description
1 polymer ?
#
loop_
_entity_poly.entity_id
_entity_poly.type
_entity_poly.pdbx_seq_one_letter_code
_entity_poly.pdbx_strand_id
1 'polypeptide(L)'
;MRLIIFLRNRIANRDDLLKNKIPLPVNECRYIYGCALESQLQEGQCFIRYQILNENGKSCSKPKFECVRGRVIVTKNPCPYAGDMLELWAVDLPELYHLNDVIIFSVRGERPDFNKIAGSDLDGDGYF
;
A
#
# COMPACT_ATOMS: atom_id res chain seq x y z
N MET A 1 18.39 -0.97 -2.36
CA MET A 1 17.02 -1.27 -2.81
C MET A 1 16.40 -2.11 -1.70
N ARG A 2 15.57 -1.49 -0.86
CA ARG A 2 14.93 -2.16 0.29
C ARG A 2 13.46 -2.31 -0.07
N LEU A 3 13.10 -3.50 -0.53
CA LEU A 3 11.71 -3.92 -0.65
C LEU A 3 11.39 -4.62 0.66
N ILE A 4 10.51 -4.06 1.46
CA ILE A 4 10.14 -4.65 2.73
C ILE A 4 8.59 -4.64 2.81
N ILE A 5 7.97 -5.74 3.29
CA ILE A 5 6.54 -6.14 3.11
C ILE A 5 5.86 -6.75 4.42
N PHE A 6 5.53 -5.98 5.46
CA PHE A 6 4.56 -6.27 6.54
C PHE A 6 3.19 -6.81 6.06
N LEU A 7 3.04 -8.13 6.11
CA LEU A 7 1.76 -8.80 6.16
C LEU A 7 1.48 -9.29 7.59
N ARG A 8 1.19 -8.36 8.50
CA ARG A 8 0.75 -8.74 9.85
C ARG A 8 -0.76 -8.90 9.88
N ASN A 9 -1.17 -10.11 9.53
CA ASN A 9 -2.56 -10.54 9.52
C ASN A 9 -3.14 -10.65 10.94
N ARG A 10 -4.29 -10.00 11.12
CA ARG A 10 -5.31 -10.28 12.13
C ARG A 10 -5.75 -11.77 12.05
N ILE A 11 -6.17 -12.34 13.19
CA ILE A 11 -6.95 -13.60 13.40
C ILE A 11 -6.16 -14.78 14.01
N ALA A 12 -6.66 -15.26 15.16
CA ALA A 12 -6.04 -16.15 16.14
C ALA A 12 -6.27 -17.68 15.93
N ASN A 13 -6.40 -18.16 14.69
CA ASN A 13 -6.69 -19.59 14.41
C ASN A 13 -5.94 -20.13 13.16
N ARG A 14 -4.65 -19.82 12.99
CA ARG A 14 -3.96 -19.93 11.68
C ARG A 14 -2.89 -21.03 11.53
N ASP A 15 -2.58 -21.81 12.55
CA ASP A 15 -1.43 -22.73 12.49
C ASP A 15 -1.55 -23.80 11.39
N ASP A 16 -2.77 -24.28 11.08
CA ASP A 16 -2.98 -25.23 9.98
C ASP A 16 -2.97 -24.58 8.59
N LEU A 17 -3.35 -23.30 8.48
CA LEU A 17 -3.41 -22.56 7.21
C LEU A 17 -2.05 -22.03 6.76
N LEU A 18 -1.11 -21.88 7.70
CA LEU A 18 0.26 -21.45 7.43
C LEU A 18 1.17 -22.62 7.04
N LYS A 19 0.83 -23.87 7.37
CA LYS A 19 1.60 -25.07 6.98
C LYS A 19 1.85 -25.17 5.47
N ASN A 20 0.89 -24.71 4.67
CA ASN A 20 0.93 -24.78 3.21
C ASN A 20 1.36 -23.45 2.56
N LYS A 21 1.77 -22.45 3.33
CA LYS A 21 2.16 -21.12 2.84
C LYS A 21 3.58 -20.81 3.28
N ILE A 22 4.39 -20.30 2.37
CA ILE A 22 5.74 -19.83 2.71
C ILE A 22 5.58 -18.53 3.52
N PRO A 23 6.02 -18.50 4.79
CA PRO A 23 6.02 -17.27 5.56
C PRO A 23 7.12 -16.37 4.97
N LEU A 24 6.73 -15.29 4.31
CA LEU A 24 7.66 -14.27 3.86
C LEU A 24 7.94 -13.31 5.03
N PRO A 25 9.18 -13.27 5.56
CA PRO A 25 9.53 -12.37 6.63
C PRO A 25 9.76 -11.00 6.02
N VAL A 26 8.76 -10.14 6.08
CA VAL A 26 8.92 -8.82 5.52
C VAL A 26 8.32 -7.78 6.44
N ASN A 27 9.13 -6.77 6.74
CA ASN A 27 8.98 -5.80 7.82
C ASN A 27 8.33 -4.43 7.44
N GLU A 28 8.13 -4.04 6.15
CA GLU A 28 7.69 -2.67 5.73
C GLU A 28 6.67 -2.60 4.55
N CYS A 29 5.66 -3.47 4.48
CA CYS A 29 4.50 -3.40 3.57
C CYS A 29 3.41 -2.82 4.40
N ARG A 30 2.35 -2.44 3.70
CA ARG A 30 1.05 -2.64 4.27
C ARG A 30 0.06 -3.04 3.20
N TYR A 31 -0.93 -3.86 3.57
CA TYR A 31 -2.13 -3.98 2.75
C TYR A 31 -2.99 -2.73 2.94
N ILE A 32 -3.19 -1.96 1.88
CA ILE A 32 -3.92 -0.68 1.89
C ILE A 32 -4.86 -0.57 0.69
N TYR A 33 -5.92 0.21 0.85
CA TYR A 33 -6.87 0.43 -0.25
C TYR A 33 -6.41 1.55 -1.18
N GLY A 34 -6.69 1.40 -2.47
CA GLY A 34 -6.38 2.39 -3.48
C GLY A 34 -7.46 3.46 -3.61
N CYS A 35 -7.02 4.69 -3.87
CA CYS A 35 -7.84 5.80 -4.31
C CYS A 35 -7.07 6.62 -5.35
N ALA A 36 -7.76 7.46 -6.12
CA ALA A 36 -7.17 8.30 -7.15
C ALA A 36 -7.50 9.77 -6.88
N LEU A 37 -6.55 10.67 -7.15
CA LEU A 37 -6.75 12.11 -7.03
C LEU A 37 -6.04 12.88 -8.15
N GLU A 38 -6.68 13.95 -8.64
CA GLU A 38 -6.24 14.67 -9.84
C GLU A 38 -5.31 15.86 -9.60
N SER A 39 -5.46 16.54 -8.46
CA SER A 39 -4.95 17.91 -8.30
C SER A 39 -3.51 18.01 -7.76
N GLN A 40 -3.00 17.00 -7.06
CA GLN A 40 -1.80 17.17 -6.21
C GLN A 40 -0.61 16.28 -6.55
N LEU A 41 -0.82 15.16 -7.25
CA LEU A 41 0.24 14.18 -7.56
C LEU A 41 0.64 14.24 -9.03
N GLN A 42 1.94 14.18 -9.33
CA GLN A 42 2.45 14.02 -10.70
C GLN A 42 2.46 12.54 -11.12
N GLU A 43 2.60 12.28 -12.43
CA GLU A 43 2.76 10.90 -12.93
C GLU A 43 3.94 10.19 -12.24
N GLY A 44 3.73 8.94 -11.81
CA GLY A 44 4.73 8.18 -11.06
C GLY A 44 4.87 8.56 -9.59
N GLN A 45 4.04 9.48 -9.08
CA GLN A 45 3.97 9.82 -7.65
C GLN A 45 2.73 9.21 -6.99
N CYS A 46 2.89 8.85 -5.72
CA CYS A 46 1.79 8.42 -4.88
C CYS A 46 1.85 9.08 -3.49
N PHE A 47 0.71 9.13 -2.81
CA PHE A 47 0.66 9.47 -1.38
C PHE A 47 0.25 8.24 -0.60
N ILE A 48 1.01 7.89 0.43
CA ILE A 48 0.71 6.75 1.30
C ILE A 48 0.78 7.22 2.74
N ARG A 49 -0.31 7.01 3.48
CA ARG A 49 -0.35 7.27 4.91
C ARG A 49 -1.03 6.11 5.62
N TYR A 50 -0.40 5.62 6.67
CA TYR A 50 -0.93 4.48 7.43
C TYR A 50 -0.87 4.70 8.92
N GLN A 51 -1.70 3.97 9.64
CA GLN A 51 -1.72 3.99 11.10
C GLN A 51 -0.60 3.14 11.71
N ILE A 52 0.22 3.71 12.59
CA ILE A 52 1.20 2.96 13.36
C ILE A 52 0.47 2.04 14.37
N LEU A 53 0.78 0.75 14.31
CA LEU A 53 0.24 -0.26 15.21
C LEU A 53 1.28 -0.63 16.27
N ASN A 54 0.83 -0.94 17.48
CA ASN A 54 1.71 -1.44 18.54
C ASN A 54 2.15 -2.88 18.28
N GLU A 55 3.10 -3.39 19.08
CA GLU A 55 3.63 -4.77 19.01
C GLU A 55 2.54 -5.85 19.00
N ASN A 56 1.41 -5.56 19.66
CA ASN A 56 0.22 -6.43 19.76
C ASN A 56 -0.76 -6.28 18.58
N GLY A 57 -0.41 -5.54 17.52
CA GLY A 57 -1.26 -5.28 16.35
C GLY A 57 -2.49 -4.42 16.64
N LYS A 58 -2.53 -3.74 17.79
CA LYS A 58 -3.64 -2.85 18.19
C LYS A 58 -3.25 -1.39 18.00
N SER A 59 -4.24 -0.57 17.64
CA SER A 59 -4.14 0.88 17.69
C SER A 59 -3.80 1.35 19.10
N CYS A 60 -2.91 2.33 19.21
CA CYS A 60 -2.76 3.13 20.42
C CYS A 60 -4.11 3.77 20.84
N SER A 61 -4.23 4.14 22.12
CA SER A 61 -5.36 4.92 22.64
C SER A 61 -5.57 6.25 21.90
N LYS A 62 -4.51 6.79 21.29
CA LYS A 62 -4.56 7.85 20.29
C LYS A 62 -3.96 7.32 18.98
N PRO A 63 -4.70 7.30 17.85
CA PRO A 63 -4.17 6.81 16.59
C PRO A 63 -3.02 7.72 16.14
N LYS A 64 -1.85 7.12 15.90
CA LYS A 64 -0.69 7.78 15.29
C LYS A 64 -0.60 7.35 13.85
N PHE A 65 -0.32 8.30 12.96
CA PHE A 65 -0.20 8.05 11.52
C PHE A 65 1.19 8.43 11.05
N GLU A 66 1.68 7.70 10.06
CA GLU A 66 2.96 7.90 9.41
C GLU A 66 2.74 8.03 7.90
N CYS A 67 3.47 8.95 7.27
CA CYS A 67 3.47 9.14 5.82
C CYS A 67 4.75 8.55 5.23
N VAL A 68 4.61 7.75 4.18
CA VAL A 68 5.74 7.13 3.48
C VAL A 68 6.40 8.14 2.56
N ARG A 69 7.73 8.11 2.48
CA ARG A 69 8.53 8.99 1.62
C ARG A 69 9.56 8.19 0.83
N GLY A 70 9.75 8.55 -0.43
CA GLY A 70 10.76 7.96 -1.31
C GLY A 70 10.23 6.82 -2.17
N ARG A 71 11.12 5.94 -2.65
CA ARG A 71 10.76 4.87 -3.58
C ARG A 71 9.97 3.78 -2.88
N VAL A 72 8.84 3.41 -3.47
CA VAL A 72 7.99 2.31 -3.04
C VAL A 72 7.73 1.40 -4.23
N ILE A 73 7.52 0.12 -3.95
CA ILE A 73 7.01 -0.82 -4.94
C ILE A 73 5.57 -1.12 -4.55
N VAL A 74 4.66 -1.00 -5.50
CA VAL A 74 3.23 -1.22 -5.30
C VAL A 74 2.78 -2.34 -6.22
N THR A 75 2.02 -3.27 -5.68
CA THR A 75 1.43 -4.36 -6.46
C THR A 75 0.05 -4.76 -5.93
N LYS A 76 -0.66 -5.55 -6.73
CA LYS A 76 -1.98 -6.12 -6.41
C LYS A 76 -1.88 -7.64 -6.53
N ASN A 77 -2.61 -8.36 -5.68
CA ASN A 77 -2.71 -9.81 -5.77
C ASN A 77 -4.02 -10.18 -6.49
N PRO A 78 -4.01 -11.02 -7.54
CA PRO A 78 -2.84 -11.65 -8.16
C PRO A 78 -1.98 -10.71 -9.00
N CYS A 79 -0.67 -10.95 -9.04
CA CYS A 79 0.33 -10.25 -9.85
C CYS A 79 0.85 -11.21 -10.96
N PRO A 80 0.07 -11.46 -12.03
CA PRO A 80 0.41 -12.44 -13.06
C PRO A 80 1.61 -12.02 -13.93
N TYR A 81 1.84 -10.72 -14.12
CA TYR A 81 2.90 -10.20 -14.97
C TYR A 81 3.91 -9.39 -14.16
N ALA A 82 5.18 -9.38 -14.61
CA ALA A 82 6.21 -8.55 -13.97
C ALA A 82 5.89 -7.05 -14.01
N GLY A 83 5.10 -6.61 -15.00
CA GLY A 83 4.61 -5.24 -15.12
C GLY A 83 3.55 -4.84 -14.08
N ASP A 84 2.97 -5.81 -13.36
CA ASP A 84 2.00 -5.54 -12.30
C ASP A 84 2.67 -5.13 -10.97
N MET A 85 4.00 -5.03 -10.96
CA MET A 85 4.79 -4.40 -9.89
C MET A 85 5.31 -3.06 -10.38
N LEU A 86 4.85 -1.97 -9.77
CA LEU A 86 5.27 -0.62 -10.16
C LEU A 86 6.14 0.01 -9.09
N GLU A 87 7.28 0.58 -9.50
CA GLU A 87 8.05 1.49 -8.67
C GLU A 87 7.43 2.90 -8.77
N LEU A 88 6.96 3.43 -7.64
CA LEU A 88 6.40 4.76 -7.52
C LEU A 88 7.21 5.60 -6.52
N TRP A 89 7.07 6.92 -6.60
CA TRP A 89 7.68 7.84 -5.65
C TRP A 89 6.64 8.36 -4.65
N ALA A 90 6.74 7.91 -3.40
CA ALA A 90 5.91 8.36 -2.31
C ALA A 90 6.28 9.79 -1.89
N VAL A 91 5.33 10.70 -2.00
CA VAL A 91 5.45 12.11 -1.60
C VAL A 91 4.63 12.40 -0.36
N ASP A 92 5.17 13.24 0.50
CA ASP A 92 4.47 13.72 1.70
C ASP A 92 3.75 15.03 1.38
N LEU A 93 2.42 14.99 1.46
CA LEU A 93 1.52 16.08 1.12
C LEU A 93 0.60 16.38 2.33
N PRO A 94 0.90 17.43 3.13
CA PRO A 94 0.13 17.79 4.32
C PRO A 94 -1.37 18.01 4.06
N GLU A 95 -1.73 18.52 2.90
CA GLU A 95 -3.11 18.63 2.40
C GLU A 95 -3.90 17.31 2.43
N LEU A 96 -3.23 16.16 2.30
CA LEU A 96 -3.82 14.83 2.21
C LEU A 96 -3.84 14.09 3.56
N TYR A 97 -3.47 14.75 4.66
CA TYR A 97 -3.43 14.12 5.98
C TYR A 97 -4.80 13.75 6.55
N HIS A 98 -5.88 14.14 5.91
CA HIS A 98 -7.21 13.66 6.23
C HIS A 98 -7.46 12.23 5.71
N LEU A 99 -6.67 11.76 4.74
CA LEU A 99 -6.76 10.44 4.13
C LEU A 99 -5.79 9.48 4.82
N ASN A 100 -6.32 8.38 5.33
CA ASN A 100 -5.63 7.44 6.22
C ASN A 100 -5.83 6.00 5.78
N ASP A 101 -4.78 5.18 5.93
CA ASP A 101 -4.75 3.77 5.56
C ASP A 101 -5.13 3.51 4.09
N VAL A 102 -4.72 4.46 3.22
CA VAL A 102 -4.94 4.42 1.78
C VAL A 102 -3.67 4.80 1.03
N ILE A 103 -3.56 4.28 -0.20
CA ILE A 103 -2.66 4.82 -1.23
C ILE A 103 -3.47 5.67 -2.20
N ILE A 104 -2.97 6.86 -2.48
CA ILE A 104 -3.54 7.76 -3.47
C ILE A 104 -2.61 7.77 -4.68
N PHE A 105 -3.16 7.37 -5.82
CA PHE A 105 -2.47 7.39 -7.10
C PHE A 105 -2.69 8.72 -7.81
N SER A 106 -1.69 9.14 -8.59
CA SER A 106 -1.91 10.17 -9.60
C SER A 106 -2.78 9.64 -10.73
N VAL A 107 -3.69 10.48 -11.22
CA VAL A 107 -4.43 10.24 -12.47
C VAL A 107 -3.76 10.93 -13.67
N ARG A 108 -2.62 11.60 -13.46
CA ARG A 108 -1.87 12.27 -14.53
C ARG A 108 -1.06 11.26 -15.32
N GLY A 109 -0.79 11.61 -16.57
CA GLY A 109 -0.08 10.77 -17.53
C GLY A 109 -1.01 10.19 -18.59
N GLU A 110 -0.44 9.40 -19.50
CA GLU A 110 -1.20 8.75 -20.58
C GLU A 110 -2.12 7.64 -20.05
N ARG A 111 -1.68 6.95 -19.00
CA ARG A 111 -2.42 5.88 -18.34
C ARG A 111 -2.21 6.01 -16.82
N PRO A 112 -3.29 6.06 -16.01
CA PRO A 112 -3.16 6.13 -14.55
C PRO A 112 -2.38 4.96 -13.97
N ASP A 113 -1.59 5.20 -12.92
CA ASP A 113 -0.69 4.18 -12.37
C ASP A 113 -1.42 2.98 -11.78
N PHE A 114 -2.58 3.19 -11.13
CA PHE A 114 -3.40 2.08 -10.63
C PHE A 114 -3.82 1.12 -11.76
N ASN A 115 -4.16 1.64 -12.93
CA ASN A 115 -4.62 0.83 -14.05
C ASN A 115 -3.51 -0.02 -14.69
N LYS A 116 -2.25 0.36 -14.47
CA LYS A 116 -1.07 -0.43 -14.88
C LYS A 116 -0.83 -1.64 -13.94
N ILE A 117 -1.41 -1.64 -12.73
CA ILE A 117 -1.28 -2.72 -11.73
C ILE A 117 -2.44 -3.71 -11.89
N ALA A 118 -2.21 -4.82 -12.60
CA ALA A 118 -3.18 -5.89 -12.79
C ALA A 118 -4.57 -5.42 -13.28
N GLY A 119 -4.63 -4.29 -14.00
CA GLY A 119 -5.86 -3.72 -14.54
C GLY A 119 -6.83 -3.15 -13.50
N SER A 120 -6.35 -2.65 -12.36
CA SER A 120 -7.19 -2.05 -11.32
C SER A 120 -8.07 -0.89 -11.81
N ASP A 121 -9.23 -0.75 -11.19
CA ASP A 121 -10.22 0.32 -11.40
C ASP A 121 -10.68 1.02 -10.10
N LEU A 122 -10.09 0.68 -8.94
CA LEU A 122 -10.32 1.33 -7.64
C LEU A 122 -11.72 1.16 -7.04
N ASP A 123 -12.42 0.06 -7.33
CA ASP A 123 -13.76 -0.24 -6.80
C ASP A 123 -13.77 -0.91 -5.40
N GLY A 124 -12.62 -0.94 -4.74
CA GLY A 124 -12.37 -1.74 -3.52
C GLY A 124 -11.01 -2.44 -3.52
N ASP A 125 -10.18 -2.14 -4.51
CA ASP A 125 -8.88 -2.75 -4.70
C ASP A 125 -7.89 -2.48 -3.58
N GLY A 126 -7.25 -3.56 -3.15
CA GLY A 126 -6.18 -3.54 -2.15
C GLY A 126 -4.81 -3.82 -2.76
N TYR A 127 -3.84 -3.09 -2.24
CA TYR A 127 -2.47 -3.02 -2.71
C TYR A 127 -1.51 -3.40 -1.59
N PHE A 128 -0.34 -3.90 -1.99
CA PHE A 128 0.80 -4.23 -1.12
C PHE A 128 1.95 -3.28 -1.42
#